data_AF-A0A929H8K4-F1
#
_entry.id   AF-A0A929H8K4-F1
#
_cell.length_a   1.000
_cell.length_b   1.000
_cell.length_c   1.000
_cell.angle_alpha   90.00
_cell.angle_beta   90.00
_cell.angle_gamma   90.00
#
_symmetry.space_group_name_H-M   'P 1'
#
loop_
_entity.id
_entity.type
_entity.pdbx_description
1 polymer ?
#
loop_
_entity_poly.entity_id
_entity_poly.type
_entity_poly.pdbx_seq_one_letter_code
_entity_poly.pdbx_strand_id
1 'polypeptide(L)'
;MKRYPLVEQVFTALTAPELFELIKDRPYSFLLDSGMDPKRLGRYSFLGSEPFLVMSSRGSEITLVRGQERQVQHGNPFDTIGKLSETYRLDHCPLPVPFASGAVGYFSYDLCHFVERLPSAAMDDLRLPECCFAFYDSIVAFDHLERRAYLVATGFPELEEEQRLMRAKLRLEELKNWLCSGYSAIAVSRSHEQSKVEAKQSTDGNHFVVTAPHKNRENKEIMLRSNFTREEYITAVNR
;
A
#
# COMPACT_ATOMS: atom_id res chain seq x y z
N MET A 1 28.08 -7.08 -7.59
CA MET A 1 27.90 -5.64 -7.29
C MET A 1 26.98 -5.49 -6.10
N LYS A 2 27.19 -4.49 -5.25
CA LYS A 2 26.40 -4.29 -4.03
C LYS A 2 25.10 -3.53 -4.35
N ARG A 3 23.96 -4.06 -3.94
CA ARG A 3 22.61 -3.53 -4.22
C ARG A 3 22.04 -2.83 -2.99
N TYR A 4 22.51 -1.61 -2.74
CA TYR A 4 21.97 -0.75 -1.67
C TYR A 4 20.91 0.22 -2.19
N PRO A 5 19.87 0.54 -1.39
CA PRO A 5 18.92 1.59 -1.72
C PRO A 5 19.51 2.99 -1.46
N LEU A 6 18.96 3.99 -2.13
CA LEU A 6 19.10 5.38 -1.74
C LEU A 6 17.99 5.72 -0.74
N VAL A 7 18.36 6.40 0.35
CA VAL A 7 17.44 6.82 1.40
C VAL A 7 17.64 8.30 1.68
N GLU A 8 16.55 9.04 1.70
CA GLU A 8 16.56 10.46 2.05
C GLU A 8 15.51 10.75 3.11
N GLN A 9 15.93 11.43 4.18
CA GLN A 9 15.01 11.88 5.22
C GLN A 9 14.40 13.22 4.80
N VAL A 10 13.09 13.33 4.92
CA VAL A 10 12.35 14.57 4.66
C VAL A 10 11.46 14.92 5.84
N PHE A 11 11.34 16.23 6.08
CA PHE A 11 10.38 16.75 7.05
C PHE A 11 9.04 16.99 6.37
N THR A 12 7.95 16.62 7.03
CA THR A 12 6.60 16.89 6.57
C THR A 12 5.69 17.19 7.76
N ALA A 13 4.77 18.14 7.60
CA ALA A 13 3.74 18.40 8.60
C ALA A 13 2.54 17.45 8.47
N LEU A 14 2.50 16.63 7.41
CA LEU A 14 1.43 15.68 7.13
C LEU A 14 1.61 14.38 7.91
N THR A 15 0.50 13.75 8.25
CA THR A 15 0.43 12.38 8.80
C THR A 15 0.48 11.34 7.68
N ALA A 16 0.72 10.06 8.00
CA ALA A 16 0.78 9.00 6.99
C ALA A 16 -0.51 8.86 6.14
N PRO A 17 -1.74 8.93 6.70
CA PRO A 17 -2.96 8.95 5.89
C PRO A 17 -3.05 10.18 4.99
N GLU A 18 -2.66 11.37 5.47
CA GLU A 18 -2.66 12.59 4.65
C GLU A 18 -1.61 12.54 3.52
N LEU A 19 -0.46 11.89 3.76
CA LEU A 19 0.51 11.60 2.71
C LEU A 19 -0.06 10.64 1.67
N PHE A 20 -0.83 9.62 2.11
CA PHE A 20 -1.45 8.67 1.21
C PHE A 20 -2.53 9.32 0.32
N GLU A 21 -3.28 10.31 0.81
CA GLU A 21 -4.24 11.06 0.00
C GLU A 21 -3.60 11.71 -1.25
N LEU A 22 -2.29 11.99 -1.22
CA LEU A 22 -1.56 12.55 -2.37
C LEU A 22 -1.34 11.53 -3.50
N ILE A 23 -1.41 10.24 -3.19
CA ILE A 23 -1.10 9.15 -4.13
C ILE A 23 -2.22 8.12 -4.29
N LYS A 24 -3.34 8.26 -3.58
CA LYS A 24 -4.44 7.27 -3.55
C LYS A 24 -5.04 6.92 -4.91
N ASP A 25 -4.99 7.85 -5.86
CA ASP A 25 -5.56 7.67 -7.19
C ASP A 25 -4.51 7.12 -8.18
N ARG A 26 -3.27 6.89 -7.72
CA ARG A 26 -2.21 6.30 -8.54
C ARG A 26 -2.39 4.79 -8.67
N PRO A 27 -1.98 4.19 -9.80
CA PRO A 27 -2.06 2.76 -9.99
C PRO A 27 -1.36 1.99 -8.89
N TYR A 28 -2.05 0.99 -8.34
CA TYR A 28 -1.55 0.13 -7.26
C TYR A 28 -1.01 0.94 -6.07
N SER A 29 -1.65 2.04 -5.70
CA SER A 29 -1.28 2.74 -4.46
C SER A 29 -1.59 1.86 -3.24
N PHE A 30 -0.70 1.86 -2.25
CA PHE A 30 -0.94 1.17 -0.99
C PHE A 30 -0.61 2.07 0.21
N LEU A 31 -1.26 1.77 1.34
CA LEU A 31 -0.90 2.23 2.67
C LEU A 31 -0.92 1.02 3.60
N LEU A 32 0.24 0.69 4.18
CA LEU A 32 0.38 -0.23 5.29
C LEU A 32 0.47 0.63 6.55
N ASP A 33 -0.69 0.85 7.18
CA ASP A 33 -0.79 1.62 8.42
C ASP A 33 -0.70 0.68 9.63
N SER A 34 0.24 0.94 10.52
CA SER A 34 0.38 0.09 11.71
C SER A 34 -0.60 0.57 12.79
N GLY A 35 -1.79 -0.03 12.82
CA GLY A 35 -2.88 0.31 13.74
C GLY A 35 -2.64 0.00 15.23
N MET A 36 -1.40 -0.32 15.62
CA MET A 36 -1.00 -0.61 17.00
C MET A 36 -0.28 0.59 17.63
N ASP A 37 -0.10 0.57 18.96
CA ASP A 37 0.67 1.59 19.69
C ASP A 37 2.04 1.84 19.02
N PRO A 38 2.33 3.09 18.58
CA PRO A 38 3.60 3.49 17.98
C PRO A 38 4.83 3.14 18.82
N LYS A 39 4.68 3.01 20.14
CA LYS A 39 5.77 2.64 21.07
C LYS A 39 6.06 1.14 21.14
N ARG A 40 5.23 0.28 20.54
CA ARG A 40 5.39 -1.19 20.59
C ARG A 40 5.62 -1.81 19.22
N LEU A 41 4.61 -1.74 18.35
CA LEU A 41 4.62 -2.38 17.02
C LEU A 41 4.16 -1.41 15.91
N GLY A 42 3.74 -0.20 16.30
CA GLY A 42 3.12 0.83 15.46
C GLY A 42 4.06 1.86 14.82
N ARG A 43 5.38 1.76 14.98
CA ARG A 43 6.27 2.92 14.75
C ARG A 43 6.25 3.44 13.32
N TYR A 44 6.11 2.56 12.33
CA TYR A 44 6.18 2.92 10.93
C TYR A 44 4.89 2.63 10.19
N SER A 45 4.53 3.53 9.28
CA SER A 45 3.58 3.26 8.19
C SER A 45 4.30 3.37 6.85
N PHE A 46 3.90 2.56 5.88
CA PHE A 46 4.51 2.53 4.55
C PHE A 46 3.49 2.86 3.49
N LEU A 47 3.88 3.66 2.52
CA LEU A 47 3.05 3.95 1.36
C LEU A 47 3.88 3.99 0.08
N GLY A 48 3.26 3.66 -1.02
CA GLY A 48 3.90 3.58 -2.33
C GLY A 48 2.85 3.42 -3.42
N SER A 49 3.27 3.59 -4.67
CA SER A 49 2.42 3.45 -5.85
C SER A 49 3.29 3.18 -7.07
N GLU A 50 2.65 2.85 -8.20
CA GLU A 50 3.32 2.69 -9.50
C GLU A 50 4.45 1.65 -9.45
N PRO A 51 4.12 0.38 -9.13
CA PRO A 51 5.08 -0.71 -9.10
C PRO A 51 5.68 -0.93 -10.49
N PHE A 52 6.93 -1.41 -10.54
CA PHE A 52 7.57 -1.77 -11.81
C PHE A 52 7.16 -3.15 -12.33
N LEU A 53 6.57 -3.97 -11.46
CA LEU A 53 6.11 -5.33 -11.77
C LEU A 53 4.89 -5.67 -10.92
N VAL A 54 3.87 -6.25 -11.54
CA VAL A 54 2.73 -6.85 -10.85
C VAL A 54 2.65 -8.32 -11.22
N MET A 55 2.62 -9.19 -10.22
CA MET A 55 2.40 -10.62 -10.35
C MET A 55 1.00 -10.95 -9.83
N SER A 56 0.23 -11.74 -10.57
CA SER A 56 -1.03 -12.31 -10.08
C SER A 56 -1.18 -13.76 -10.55
N SER A 57 -1.95 -14.57 -9.82
CA SER A 57 -2.22 -15.97 -10.22
C SER A 57 -3.70 -16.33 -10.22
N ARG A 58 -4.06 -17.30 -11.05
CA ARG A 58 -5.31 -18.06 -11.02
C ARG A 58 -4.98 -19.53 -11.24
N GLY A 59 -5.13 -20.34 -10.20
CA GLY A 59 -4.52 -21.66 -10.17
C GLY A 59 -3.06 -21.59 -10.58
N SER A 60 -2.66 -22.49 -11.48
CA SER A 60 -1.28 -22.55 -11.97
C SER A 60 -0.93 -21.49 -12.99
N GLU A 61 -1.89 -20.73 -13.53
CA GLU A 61 -1.62 -19.65 -14.47
C GLU A 61 -1.17 -18.39 -13.71
N ILE A 62 0.05 -17.94 -13.99
CA ILE A 62 0.68 -16.78 -13.37
C ILE A 62 0.86 -15.72 -14.44
N THR A 63 0.27 -14.55 -14.22
CA THR A 63 0.44 -13.36 -15.06
C THR A 63 1.46 -12.42 -14.41
N LEU A 64 2.46 -12.01 -15.18
CA LEU A 64 3.42 -10.96 -14.85
C LEU A 64 3.17 -9.76 -15.75
N VAL A 65 3.01 -8.57 -15.17
CA VAL A 65 2.80 -7.30 -15.89
C VAL A 65 3.94 -6.34 -15.57
N ARG A 66 4.64 -5.86 -16.60
CA ARG A 66 5.74 -4.89 -16.52
C ARG A 66 5.43 -3.71 -17.43
N GLY A 67 4.87 -2.63 -16.89
CA GLY A 67 4.35 -1.54 -17.72
C GLY A 67 3.25 -2.05 -18.66
N GLN A 68 3.50 -2.02 -19.97
CA GLN A 68 2.57 -2.52 -20.99
C GLN A 68 2.80 -3.99 -21.36
N GLU A 69 3.92 -4.58 -20.94
CA GLU A 69 4.24 -5.96 -21.25
C GLU A 69 3.47 -6.89 -20.32
N ARG A 70 2.80 -7.89 -20.91
CA ARG A 70 2.11 -8.96 -20.20
C ARG A 70 2.71 -10.30 -20.59
N GLN A 71 3.19 -11.03 -19.61
CA GLN A 71 3.71 -12.39 -19.74
C GLN A 71 2.84 -13.36 -18.94
N VAL A 72 2.53 -14.50 -19.53
CA VAL A 72 1.84 -15.61 -18.85
C VAL A 72 2.79 -16.78 -18.75
N GLN A 73 2.84 -17.40 -17.58
CA GLN A 73 3.59 -18.62 -17.33
C GLN A 73 2.76 -19.56 -16.45
N HIS A 74 3.11 -20.85 -16.44
CA HIS A 74 2.44 -21.84 -15.59
C HIS A 74 3.38 -22.37 -14.50
N GLY A 75 2.86 -22.56 -13.29
CA GLY A 75 3.63 -23.15 -12.19
C GLY A 75 3.02 -22.89 -10.82
N ASN A 76 3.85 -23.04 -9.78
CA ASN A 76 3.48 -22.68 -8.41
C ASN A 76 3.71 -21.17 -8.17
N PRO A 77 2.69 -20.41 -7.71
CA PRO A 77 2.84 -19.00 -7.38
C PRO A 77 3.92 -18.74 -6.31
N PHE A 78 4.09 -19.60 -5.32
CA PHE A 78 5.12 -19.45 -4.27
C PHE A 78 6.55 -19.48 -4.86
N ASP A 79 6.80 -20.36 -5.83
CA ASP A 79 8.11 -20.44 -6.49
C ASP A 79 8.39 -19.18 -7.30
N THR A 80 7.36 -18.62 -7.94
CA THR A 80 7.51 -17.42 -8.77
C THR A 80 7.78 -16.19 -7.91
N ILE A 81 7.02 -15.96 -6.84
CA ILE A 81 7.29 -14.83 -5.93
C ILE A 81 8.66 -14.98 -5.26
N GLY A 82 9.10 -16.20 -4.94
CA GLY A 82 10.43 -16.50 -4.44
C GLY A 82 11.53 -16.07 -5.42
N LYS A 83 11.45 -16.52 -6.67
CA LYS A 83 12.40 -16.14 -7.74
C LYS A 83 12.45 -14.64 -7.98
N LEU A 84 11.30 -13.97 -7.98
CA LEU A 84 11.24 -12.51 -8.13
C LEU A 84 11.88 -11.80 -6.93
N SER A 85 11.63 -12.28 -5.71
CA SER A 85 12.23 -11.75 -4.49
C SER A 85 13.75 -11.93 -4.45
N GLU A 86 14.26 -13.05 -4.96
CA GLU A 86 15.70 -13.28 -5.13
C GLU A 86 16.31 -12.38 -6.19
N THR A 87 15.61 -12.21 -7.33
CA THR A 87 16.05 -11.35 -8.44
C THR A 87 16.22 -9.89 -7.97
N TYR A 88 15.24 -9.38 -7.21
CA TYR A 88 15.20 -8.01 -6.70
C TYR A 88 15.66 -7.89 -5.24
N ARG A 89 16.54 -8.80 -4.79
CA ARG A 89 17.09 -8.76 -3.44
C ARG A 89 18.09 -7.61 -3.28
N LEU A 90 17.90 -6.82 -2.23
CA LEU A 90 18.88 -5.84 -1.75
C LEU A 90 19.94 -6.53 -0.89
N ASP A 91 21.17 -6.00 -0.92
CA ASP A 91 22.20 -6.45 0.01
C ASP A 91 21.93 -5.90 1.41
N HIS A 92 22.29 -6.69 2.42
CA HIS A 92 22.10 -6.29 3.81
C HIS A 92 22.94 -5.04 4.13
N CYS A 93 22.26 -3.98 4.58
CA CYS A 93 22.87 -2.78 5.13
C CYS A 93 21.99 -2.22 6.25
N PRO A 94 22.57 -1.54 7.26
CA PRO A 94 21.77 -0.79 8.23
C PRO A 94 20.92 0.27 7.52
N LEU A 95 19.61 0.23 7.74
CA LEU A 95 18.65 1.20 7.20
C LEU A 95 17.88 1.86 8.35
N PRO A 96 17.49 3.14 8.21
CA PRO A 96 16.68 3.81 9.23
C PRO A 96 15.24 3.29 9.30
N VAL A 97 14.83 2.45 8.33
CA VAL A 97 13.48 1.93 8.19
C VAL A 97 13.50 0.40 8.07
N PRO A 98 12.48 -0.31 8.59
CA PRO A 98 12.48 -1.78 8.59
C PRO A 98 12.02 -2.38 7.26
N PHE A 99 11.40 -1.58 6.38
CA PHE A 99 11.02 -1.97 5.03
C PHE A 99 11.52 -0.90 4.06
N ALA A 100 12.27 -1.31 3.03
CA ALA A 100 12.92 -0.42 2.07
C ALA A 100 12.24 -0.43 0.69
N SER A 101 11.72 -1.59 0.30
CA SER A 101 11.11 -1.87 -1.01
C SER A 101 10.73 -3.34 -1.04
N GLY A 102 9.91 -3.74 -2.01
CA GLY A 102 9.66 -5.15 -2.28
C GLY A 102 8.25 -5.39 -2.76
N ALA A 103 7.80 -6.63 -2.54
CA ALA A 103 6.46 -7.07 -2.91
C ALA A 103 5.45 -6.64 -1.82
N VAL A 104 4.40 -5.93 -2.22
CA VAL A 104 3.23 -5.64 -1.39
C VAL A 104 1.99 -6.16 -2.10
N GLY A 105 1.12 -6.86 -1.38
CA GLY A 105 0.04 -7.59 -1.98
C GLY A 105 -0.66 -8.53 -1.01
N TYR A 106 -1.31 -9.56 -1.55
CA TYR A 106 -2.02 -10.55 -0.78
C TYR A 106 -1.86 -11.96 -1.33
N PHE A 107 -1.99 -12.92 -0.42
CA PHE A 107 -2.34 -14.30 -0.72
C PHE A 107 -3.79 -14.52 -0.32
N SER A 108 -4.60 -15.07 -1.22
CA SER A 108 -5.96 -15.51 -0.92
C SER A 108 -5.91 -16.81 -0.10
N TYR A 109 -7.05 -17.17 0.48
CA TYR A 109 -7.22 -18.43 1.18
C TYR A 109 -7.02 -19.65 0.27
N ASP A 110 -7.51 -19.58 -0.96
CA ASP A 110 -7.52 -20.70 -1.92
C ASP A 110 -6.13 -21.11 -2.39
N LEU A 111 -5.13 -20.25 -2.18
CA LEU A 111 -3.73 -20.58 -2.41
C LEU A 111 -3.24 -21.75 -1.54
N CYS A 112 -3.98 -22.12 -0.48
CA CYS A 112 -3.73 -23.33 0.30
C CYS A 112 -3.71 -24.62 -0.55
N HIS A 113 -4.41 -24.65 -1.69
CA HIS A 113 -4.40 -25.80 -2.62
C HIS A 113 -3.02 -26.07 -3.27
N PHE A 114 -2.08 -25.12 -3.18
CA PHE A 114 -0.68 -25.33 -3.58
C PHE A 114 0.19 -25.94 -2.48
N VAL A 115 -0.30 -25.95 -1.24
CA VAL A 115 0.42 -26.46 -0.06
C VAL A 115 -0.20 -27.78 0.42
N GLU A 116 -1.52 -27.91 0.34
CA GLU A 116 -2.28 -29.04 0.86
C GLU A 116 -3.27 -29.60 -0.17
N ARG A 117 -3.57 -30.89 -0.05
CA ARG A 117 -4.62 -31.55 -0.85
C ARG A 117 -5.95 -31.44 -0.12
N LEU A 118 -6.74 -30.44 -0.47
CA LEU A 118 -8.07 -30.21 0.10
C LEU A 118 -9.16 -30.40 -0.97
N PRO A 119 -10.36 -30.87 -0.60
CA PRO A 119 -11.51 -30.88 -1.50
C PRO A 119 -11.85 -29.45 -1.97
N SER A 120 -12.08 -29.27 -3.27
CA SER A 120 -12.55 -28.00 -3.83
C SER A 120 -14.07 -28.08 -4.05
N ALA A 121 -14.83 -27.78 -2.99
CA ALA A 121 -16.30 -27.85 -3.00
C ALA A 121 -16.97 -26.46 -2.97
N ALA A 122 -16.23 -25.41 -2.60
CA ALA A 122 -16.72 -24.04 -2.59
C ALA A 122 -16.82 -23.49 -4.02
N MET A 123 -17.81 -22.65 -4.28
CA MET A 123 -17.92 -21.93 -5.55
C MET A 123 -17.05 -20.68 -5.50
N ASP A 124 -16.27 -20.43 -6.56
CA ASP A 124 -15.52 -19.17 -6.76
C ASP A 124 -16.47 -18.06 -7.26
N ASP A 125 -17.17 -17.42 -6.32
CA ASP A 125 -18.11 -16.33 -6.57
C ASP A 125 -17.43 -14.96 -6.72
N LEU A 126 -16.35 -14.73 -5.97
CA LEU A 126 -15.58 -13.49 -6.01
C LEU A 126 -14.70 -13.37 -7.24
N ARG A 127 -14.25 -14.49 -7.82
CA ARG A 127 -13.34 -14.55 -8.96
C ARG A 127 -12.15 -13.63 -8.74
N LEU A 128 -11.55 -13.66 -7.56
CA LEU A 128 -10.33 -12.91 -7.30
C LEU A 128 -9.11 -13.72 -7.75
N PRO A 129 -7.99 -13.08 -8.10
CA PRO A 129 -6.70 -13.76 -8.18
C PRO A 129 -6.39 -14.48 -6.86
N GLU A 130 -5.78 -15.66 -6.94
CA GLU A 130 -5.39 -16.40 -5.73
C GLU A 130 -4.20 -15.73 -5.02
N CYS A 131 -3.41 -14.95 -5.76
CA CYS A 131 -2.49 -13.98 -5.19
C CYS A 131 -2.32 -12.79 -6.14
N CYS A 132 -1.96 -11.64 -5.58
CA CYS A 132 -1.56 -10.46 -6.33
C CYS A 132 -0.50 -9.69 -5.55
N PHE A 133 0.69 -9.54 -6.11
CA PHE A 133 1.82 -8.82 -5.53
C PHE A 133 2.39 -7.81 -6.52
N ALA A 134 2.43 -6.56 -6.07
CA ALA A 134 3.08 -5.47 -6.77
C ALA A 134 4.48 -5.23 -6.18
N PHE A 135 5.49 -5.11 -7.03
CA PHE A 135 6.88 -4.87 -6.65
C PHE A 135 7.23 -3.40 -6.84
N TYR A 136 7.60 -2.76 -5.74
CA TYR A 136 7.89 -1.33 -5.69
C TYR A 136 9.39 -1.10 -5.61
N ASP A 137 9.89 -0.22 -6.47
CA ASP A 137 11.27 0.26 -6.42
C ASP A 137 11.43 1.47 -5.52
N SER A 138 10.33 2.12 -5.12
CA SER A 138 10.34 3.29 -4.28
C SER A 138 9.15 3.32 -3.32
N ILE A 139 9.38 3.74 -2.08
CA ILE A 139 8.35 3.88 -1.05
C ILE A 139 8.61 5.11 -0.20
N VAL A 140 7.59 5.53 0.55
CA VAL A 140 7.71 6.44 1.67
C VAL A 140 7.43 5.68 2.95
N ALA A 141 8.37 5.74 3.89
CA ALA A 141 8.21 5.21 5.24
C ALA A 141 8.04 6.38 6.22
N PHE A 142 6.92 6.40 6.93
CA PHE A 142 6.61 7.43 7.92
C PHE A 142 6.89 6.91 9.32
N ASP A 143 7.77 7.57 10.05
CA ASP A 143 8.08 7.32 11.45
C ASP A 143 7.17 8.16 12.36
N HIS A 144 6.22 7.52 13.02
CA HIS A 144 5.27 8.19 13.92
C HIS A 144 5.93 8.71 15.20
N LEU A 145 7.02 8.10 15.65
CA LEU A 145 7.71 8.49 16.87
C LEU A 145 8.48 9.79 16.68
N GLU A 146 9.26 9.87 15.59
CA GLU A 146 10.08 11.04 15.27
C GLU A 146 9.34 12.07 14.41
N ARG A 147 8.15 11.72 13.90
CA ARG A 147 7.36 12.51 12.94
C ARG A 147 8.18 12.91 11.71
N ARG A 148 8.85 11.93 11.11
CA ARG A 148 9.71 12.08 9.93
C ARG A 148 9.29 11.10 8.85
N ALA A 149 9.49 11.49 7.60
CA ALA A 149 9.33 10.59 6.48
C ALA A 149 10.70 10.26 5.88
N TYR A 150 10.84 9.03 5.42
CA TYR A 150 12.01 8.54 4.71
C TYR A 150 11.57 8.14 3.31
N LEU A 151 12.16 8.78 2.31
CA LEU A 151 12.03 8.41 0.92
C LEU A 151 13.06 7.33 0.62
N VAL A 152 12.62 6.20 0.09
CA VAL A 152 13.51 5.10 -0.28
C VAL A 152 13.34 4.81 -1.75
N ALA A 153 14.44 4.65 -2.48
CA ALA A 153 14.44 4.19 -3.86
C ALA A 153 15.58 3.21 -4.12
N THR A 154 15.27 2.09 -4.76
CA THR A 154 16.22 1.01 -5.05
C THR A 154 16.76 1.02 -6.47
N GLY A 155 16.01 1.62 -7.39
CA GLY A 155 16.33 1.63 -8.82
C GLY A 155 15.99 0.35 -9.57
N PHE A 156 15.28 -0.60 -8.95
CA PHE A 156 14.73 -1.74 -9.70
C PHE A 156 13.70 -1.27 -10.74
N PRO A 157 13.52 -1.99 -11.86
CA PRO A 157 14.00 -3.34 -12.18
C PRO A 157 15.44 -3.42 -12.70
N GLU A 158 16.15 -2.30 -12.82
CA GLU A 158 17.52 -2.29 -13.34
C GLU A 158 18.46 -3.11 -12.45
N LEU A 159 19.23 -4.00 -13.09
CA LEU A 159 20.16 -4.90 -12.41
C LEU A 159 21.61 -4.40 -12.47
N GLU A 160 21.94 -3.63 -13.51
CA GLU A 160 23.24 -2.98 -13.67
C GLU A 160 23.36 -1.77 -12.74
N GLU A 161 24.50 -1.64 -12.06
CA GLU A 161 24.67 -0.68 -10.96
C GLU A 161 24.43 0.78 -11.39
N GLU A 162 24.98 1.19 -12.53
CA GLU A 162 24.85 2.56 -13.03
C GLU A 162 23.40 2.91 -13.37
N GLN A 163 22.71 2.04 -14.10
CA GLN A 163 21.31 2.21 -14.49
C GLN A 163 20.40 2.22 -13.26
N ARG A 164 20.65 1.31 -12.32
CA ARG A 164 19.92 1.23 -11.05
C ARG A 164 20.10 2.50 -10.22
N LEU A 165 21.32 3.01 -10.07
CA LEU A 165 21.56 4.26 -9.32
C LEU A 165 20.94 5.47 -10.03
N MET A 166 21.00 5.53 -11.35
CA MET A 166 20.36 6.59 -12.13
C MET A 166 18.84 6.57 -11.92
N ARG A 167 18.21 5.40 -12.05
CA ARG A 167 16.78 5.23 -11.81
C ARG A 167 16.39 5.54 -10.38
N ALA A 168 17.17 5.11 -9.38
CA ALA A 168 16.91 5.39 -7.97
C ALA A 168 16.88 6.90 -7.68
N LYS A 169 17.80 7.67 -8.27
CA LYS A 169 17.81 9.14 -8.16
C LYS A 169 16.55 9.76 -8.76
N LEU A 170 16.14 9.31 -9.96
CA LEU A 170 14.91 9.80 -10.60
C LEU A 170 13.68 9.53 -9.74
N ARG A 171 13.55 8.32 -9.19
CA ARG A 171 12.43 7.95 -8.30
C ARG A 171 12.42 8.77 -7.01
N LEU A 172 13.58 9.08 -6.42
CA LEU A 172 13.64 9.97 -5.25
C LEU A 172 13.13 11.38 -5.59
N GLU A 173 13.55 11.95 -6.72
CA GLU A 173 13.09 13.27 -7.14
C GLU A 173 11.58 13.29 -7.43
N GLU A 174 11.04 12.22 -8.03
CA GLU A 174 9.60 12.06 -8.20
C GLU A 174 8.86 12.05 -6.86
N LEU A 175 9.31 11.25 -5.89
CA LEU A 175 8.74 11.22 -4.54
C LEU A 175 8.75 12.60 -3.88
N LYS A 176 9.86 13.34 -3.96
CA LYS A 176 9.96 14.71 -3.44
C LYS A 176 8.95 15.65 -4.09
N ASN A 177 8.83 15.59 -5.41
CA ASN A 177 7.91 16.44 -6.16
C ASN A 177 6.46 16.22 -5.72
N TRP A 178 6.07 14.98 -5.43
CA TRP A 178 4.73 14.67 -4.93
C TRP A 178 4.49 15.25 -3.53
N LEU A 179 5.48 15.14 -2.65
CA LEU A 179 5.41 15.73 -1.31
C LEU A 179 5.28 17.25 -1.35
N CYS A 180 6.10 17.92 -2.17
CA CYS A 180 6.08 19.38 -2.30
C CYS A 180 4.76 19.88 -2.92
N SER A 181 4.33 19.26 -4.01
CA SER A 181 3.10 19.66 -4.73
C SER A 181 1.84 19.39 -3.88
N GLY A 182 1.82 18.25 -3.18
CA GLY A 182 0.74 17.88 -2.28
C GLY A 182 0.64 18.78 -1.05
N TYR A 183 1.77 19.22 -0.51
CA TYR A 183 1.80 20.15 0.60
C TYR A 183 1.13 21.49 0.26
N SER A 184 1.41 22.05 -0.92
CA SER A 184 0.77 23.29 -1.37
C SER A 184 -0.75 23.14 -1.52
N ALA A 185 -1.23 22.03 -2.07
CA ALA A 185 -2.67 21.77 -2.24
C ALA A 185 -3.40 21.61 -0.89
N ILE A 186 -2.81 20.89 0.07
CA ILE A 186 -3.38 20.68 1.39
C ILE A 186 -3.33 21.96 2.23
N ALA A 187 -2.25 22.74 2.16
CA ALA A 187 -2.12 24.02 2.87
C ALA A 187 -3.17 25.05 2.43
N VAL A 188 -3.49 25.11 1.12
CA VAL A 188 -4.56 25.96 0.58
C VAL A 188 -5.94 25.50 1.07
N SER A 189 -6.13 24.20 1.24
CA SER A 189 -7.38 23.62 1.75
C SER A 189 -7.60 23.90 3.24
N ARG A 190 -6.52 23.82 4.05
CA ARG A 190 -6.54 24.13 5.50
C ARG A 190 -6.79 25.61 5.79
N SER A 191 -6.22 26.51 4.99
CA SER A 191 -6.48 27.95 5.11
C SER A 191 -7.94 28.30 4.80
N HIS A 192 -8.55 27.66 3.80
CA HIS A 192 -9.99 27.82 3.51
C HIS A 192 -10.93 27.22 4.58
N GLU A 193 -10.47 26.24 5.34
CA GLU A 193 -11.24 25.68 6.47
C GLU A 193 -11.15 26.54 7.73
N GLN A 194 -9.98 27.11 8.04
CA GLN A 194 -9.85 28.03 9.17
C GLN A 194 -10.71 29.29 9.01
N SER A 195 -10.86 29.83 7.80
CA SER A 195 -11.76 30.97 7.54
C SER A 195 -13.25 30.66 7.72
N LYS A 196 -13.66 29.38 7.71
CA LYS A 196 -15.06 28.97 7.93
C LYS A 196 -15.39 28.67 9.40
N VAL A 197 -14.38 28.42 10.23
CA VAL A 197 -14.58 28.06 11.65
C VAL A 197 -14.82 29.30 12.53
N GLU A 198 -14.33 30.49 12.15
CA GLU A 198 -14.55 31.73 12.91
C GLU A 198 -16.00 32.29 12.82
N ALA A 199 -16.84 31.78 11.93
CA ALA A 199 -18.19 32.33 11.68
C ALA A 199 -19.36 31.61 12.40
N LYS A 200 -19.10 30.64 13.29
CA LYS A 200 -20.17 29.93 14.03
C LYS A 200 -19.81 29.70 15.50
N GLN A 201 -20.10 30.70 16.34
CA GLN A 201 -20.25 30.52 17.78
C GLN A 201 -21.53 31.21 18.28
N SER A 202 -22.57 30.43 18.56
CA SER A 202 -23.59 30.73 19.59
C SER A 202 -24.39 29.46 19.94
N THR A 203 -24.29 29.04 21.22
CA THR A 203 -25.25 28.37 22.15
C THR A 203 -26.27 27.34 21.58
N ASP A 204 -26.52 26.16 22.15
CA ASP A 204 -26.69 25.84 23.57
C ASP A 204 -26.71 24.30 23.83
N GLY A 205 -26.45 23.94 25.09
CA GLY A 205 -26.77 22.70 25.85
C GLY A 205 -27.04 21.33 25.21
N ASN A 206 -26.22 20.35 25.66
CA ASN A 206 -26.49 18.91 25.80
C ASN A 206 -27.03 18.14 24.57
N HIS A 207 -26.15 17.60 23.74
CA HIS A 207 -26.23 16.27 23.08
C HIS A 207 -24.85 15.99 22.43
N PHE A 208 -24.25 14.83 22.68
CA PHE A 208 -23.00 14.43 22.01
C PHE A 208 -23.33 13.79 20.65
N VAL A 209 -23.05 14.52 19.58
CA VAL A 209 -23.07 14.01 18.20
C VAL A 209 -21.65 14.18 17.64
N VAL A 210 -21.00 13.07 17.27
CA VAL A 210 -19.73 13.09 16.53
C VAL A 210 -20.06 13.20 15.05
N THR A 211 -20.13 14.42 14.53
CA THR A 211 -20.15 14.68 13.08
C THR A 211 -18.74 14.96 12.59
N ALA A 212 -18.20 14.08 11.75
CA ALA A 212 -17.02 14.36 10.95
C ALA A 212 -17.35 15.45 9.90
N PRO A 213 -16.49 16.45 9.66
CA PRO A 213 -16.75 17.46 8.66
C PRO A 213 -16.52 16.87 7.25
N HIS A 214 -17.57 16.32 6.64
CA HIS A 214 -17.57 15.99 5.21
C HIS A 214 -18.11 17.18 4.40
N LYS A 215 -17.23 17.83 3.63
CA LYS A 215 -17.63 18.73 2.53
C LYS A 215 -18.30 17.89 1.43
N ASN A 216 -19.58 18.15 1.19
CA ASN A 216 -20.32 17.81 -0.03
C ASN A 216 -20.13 16.39 -0.59
N ARG A 217 -20.79 15.42 0.05
CA ARG A 217 -21.45 14.28 -0.62
C ARG A 217 -22.47 13.74 0.38
N GLU A 218 -23.68 13.44 -0.08
CA GLU A 218 -24.79 12.88 0.71
C GLU A 218 -24.27 11.82 1.69
N ASN A 219 -24.68 11.91 2.96
CA ASN A 219 -24.44 10.89 3.98
C ASN A 219 -24.99 9.55 3.49
N LYS A 220 -24.17 8.77 2.77
CA LYS A 220 -24.45 7.35 2.56
C LYS A 220 -23.94 6.62 3.76
N GLU A 221 -24.87 6.20 4.60
CA GLU A 221 -24.64 5.22 5.65
C GLU A 221 -23.97 3.99 5.02
N ILE A 222 -22.69 3.76 5.31
CA ILE A 222 -21.97 2.58 4.81
C ILE A 222 -22.42 1.40 5.67
N MET A 223 -23.48 0.74 5.23
CA MET A 223 -23.97 -0.48 5.86
C MET A 223 -23.13 -1.67 5.39
N LEU A 224 -22.15 -2.08 6.19
CA LEU A 224 -21.43 -3.32 5.98
C LEU A 224 -22.39 -4.49 6.22
N ARG A 225 -22.69 -5.26 5.17
CA ARG A 225 -23.47 -6.50 5.26
C ARG A 225 -22.56 -7.67 4.95
N SER A 226 -22.65 -8.73 5.76
CA SER A 226 -22.01 -10.01 5.47
C SER A 226 -22.47 -10.52 4.10
N ASN A 227 -21.55 -11.06 3.31
CA ASN A 227 -21.86 -11.81 2.09
C ASN A 227 -22.37 -13.22 2.39
N PHE A 228 -22.40 -13.64 3.65
CA PHE A 228 -23.00 -14.88 4.12
C PHE A 228 -24.23 -14.61 4.98
N THR A 229 -25.32 -15.31 4.69
CA THR A 229 -26.39 -15.53 5.68
C THR A 229 -25.93 -16.54 6.73
N ARG A 230 -26.54 -16.49 7.92
CA ARG A 230 -26.26 -17.46 9.00
C ARG A 230 -26.48 -18.91 8.56
N GLU A 231 -27.48 -19.14 7.73
CA GLU A 231 -27.86 -20.45 7.23
C GLU A 231 -26.85 -20.98 6.19
N GLU A 232 -26.37 -20.12 5.30
CA GLU A 232 -25.29 -20.47 4.35
C GLU A 232 -23.99 -20.80 5.09
N TYR A 233 -23.64 -20.02 6.13
CA TYR A 233 -22.46 -20.30 6.95
C TYR A 233 -22.56 -21.66 7.67
N ILE A 234 -23.68 -21.95 8.31
CA ILE A 234 -23.90 -23.24 9.00
C ILE A 234 -23.87 -24.40 8.00
N THR A 235 -24.40 -24.21 6.79
CA THR A 235 -24.37 -25.22 5.73
C THR A 235 -22.96 -25.48 5.21
N ALA A 236 -22.14 -24.44 5.06
CA ALA A 236 -20.77 -24.56 4.61
C ALA A 236 -19.85 -25.25 5.63
N VAL A 237 -20.06 -25.01 6.93
CA VAL A 237 -19.24 -25.59 8.02
C VAL A 237 -19.58 -27.05 8.32
N ASN A 238 -20.82 -27.49 8.06
CA ASN A 238 -21.26 -28.86 8.35
C ASN A 238 -21.03 -29.85 7.19
N ARG A 239 -20.33 -29.44 6.12
CA ARG A 239 -19.93 -30.29 5.00
C ARG A 239 -18.51 -30.81 5.21
#